data_AF-A0A7C7KND7-F1
#
_entry.id   AF-A0A7C7KND7-F1
#
_cell.length_a   1.000
_cell.length_b   1.000
_cell.length_c   1.000
_cell.angle_alpha   90.00
_cell.angle_beta   90.00
_cell.angle_gamma   90.00
#
_symmetry.space_group_name_H-M   'P 1'
#
loop_
_entity.id
_entity.type
_entity.pdbx_description
1 polymer ?
#
loop_
_entity_poly.entity_id
_entity_poly.type
_entity_poly.pdbx_seq_one_letter_code
_entity_poly.pdbx_strand_id
1 'polypeptide(L)'
;VRTRGMMNKVVSQIEAHPGPVLFTLVNHSLRDQLTSCCMQLGVPCIAILDPVIHTMANYFGVEMKGTPGLQHALDAEYFGRMDAMTFALTHDDGQHCSDLAKADIILVGVSRTSKTPTCMYLANRGIKAANIPVVPGCPIPDELLQADGPLIIGLTKDPARLVQVRQNRLRMLTDDRQETDYVNLEAVREEIAQARRFCVEHGWPLIDVTRRSIEETAATIMSYYARHIGGEP
;
A
#
# COMPACT_ATOMS: atom_id res chain seq x y z
N VAL A 1 0.32 14.26 18.67
CA VAL A 1 0.05 14.62 20.09
C VAL A 1 -1.41 15.05 20.22
N ARG A 2 -2.19 14.44 21.12
CA ARG A 2 -3.64 14.70 21.24
C ARG A 2 -4.09 15.21 22.60
N THR A 3 -3.27 15.06 23.63
CA THR A 3 -3.59 15.47 25.00
C THR A 3 -2.44 16.29 25.59
N ARG A 4 -2.73 17.09 26.63
CA ARG A 4 -1.69 17.83 27.36
C ARG A 4 -0.64 16.91 27.98
N GLY A 5 -1.03 15.75 28.51
CA GLY A 5 -0.09 14.78 29.07
C GLY A 5 0.90 14.24 28.04
N MET A 6 0.44 13.98 26.80
CA MET A 6 1.34 13.62 25.70
C MET A 6 2.25 14.79 25.29
N MET A 7 1.73 16.02 25.32
CA MET A 7 2.52 17.22 24.99
C MET A 7 3.64 17.44 26.00
N ASN A 8 3.37 17.29 27.30
CA ASN A 8 4.39 17.40 28.33
C ASN A 8 5.54 16.42 28.10
N LYS A 9 5.25 15.17 27.71
CA LYS A 9 6.28 14.19 27.36
C LYS A 9 7.12 14.64 26.17
N VAL A 10 6.49 15.22 25.14
CA VAL A 10 7.19 15.73 23.95
C VAL A 10 8.09 16.92 24.32
N VAL A 11 7.57 17.86 25.11
CA VAL A 11 8.34 19.00 25.63
C VAL A 11 9.58 18.53 26.39
N SER A 12 9.44 17.61 27.34
CA SER A 12 10.59 17.08 28.09
C SER A 12 11.62 16.37 27.21
N GLN A 13 11.19 15.74 26.12
CA GLN A 13 12.11 15.12 25.16
C GLN A 13 12.86 16.16 24.32
N ILE A 14 12.21 17.26 23.94
CA ILE A 14 12.84 18.38 23.23
C ILE A 14 13.84 19.09 24.14
N GLU A 15 13.51 19.29 25.42
CA GLU A 15 14.42 19.85 26.42
C GLU A 15 15.67 18.98 26.61
N ALA A 16 15.50 17.65 26.69
CA ALA A 16 16.60 16.71 26.84
C ALA A 16 17.46 16.58 25.57
N HIS A 17 16.86 16.74 24.38
CA HIS A 17 17.51 16.60 23.08
C HIS A 17 17.11 17.75 22.14
N PRO A 18 17.71 18.95 22.29
CA PRO A 18 17.33 20.10 21.50
C PRO A 18 17.62 19.90 20.01
N GLY A 19 16.62 20.16 19.17
CA GLY A 19 16.74 20.07 17.71
C GLY A 19 15.46 20.54 17.01
N PRO A 20 15.54 20.88 15.71
CA PRO A 20 14.41 21.46 14.97
C PRO A 20 13.13 20.62 15.11
N VAL A 21 12.01 21.28 15.41
CA VAL A 21 10.71 20.65 15.63
C VAL A 21 9.80 20.92 14.45
N LEU A 22 9.39 19.84 13.79
CA LEU A 22 8.42 19.86 12.70
C LEU A 22 7.09 19.31 13.20
N PHE A 23 5.98 20.04 13.01
CA PHE A 23 4.70 19.62 13.57
C PHE A 23 3.48 19.90 12.68
N THR A 24 2.39 19.18 12.94
CA THR A 24 1.06 19.36 12.36
C THR A 24 0.02 19.30 13.49
N LEU A 25 -0.23 20.43 14.15
CA LEU A 25 -1.15 20.54 15.29
C LEU A 25 -2.28 21.51 14.97
N VAL A 26 -3.50 21.00 15.01
CA VAL A 26 -4.72 21.81 14.81
C VAL A 26 -5.27 22.39 16.11
N ASN A 27 -4.96 21.77 17.26
CA ASN A 27 -5.39 22.29 18.57
C ASN A 27 -4.52 23.49 18.98
N HIS A 28 -5.12 24.67 19.10
CA HIS A 28 -4.44 25.91 19.48
C HIS A 28 -3.70 25.80 20.82
N SER A 29 -4.35 25.30 21.87
CA SER A 29 -3.71 25.19 23.20
C SER A 29 -2.47 24.30 23.21
N LEU A 30 -2.48 23.20 22.45
CA LEU A 30 -1.30 22.31 22.35
C LEU A 30 -0.21 22.93 21.48
N ARG A 31 -0.60 23.63 20.42
CA ARG A 31 0.32 24.36 19.54
C ARG A 31 1.05 25.44 20.32
N ASP A 32 0.33 26.27 21.07
CA ASP A 32 0.90 27.36 21.87
C ASP A 32 1.88 26.84 22.92
N GLN A 33 1.57 25.71 23.54
CA GLN A 33 2.47 25.05 24.48
C GLN A 33 3.78 24.61 23.80
N LEU A 34 3.69 23.98 22.62
CA LEU A 34 4.85 23.51 21.88
C LEU A 34 5.70 24.68 21.38
N THR A 35 5.09 25.70 20.76
CA THR A 35 5.80 26.86 20.21
C THR A 35 6.46 27.67 21.31
N SER A 36 5.80 27.84 22.46
CA SER A 36 6.37 28.53 23.63
C SER A 36 7.61 27.79 24.16
N CYS A 37 7.54 26.47 24.30
CA CYS A 37 8.69 25.66 24.69
C CYS A 37 9.86 25.79 23.69
N CYS A 38 9.60 25.61 22.39
CA CYS A 38 10.64 25.72 21.38
C CYS A 38 11.26 27.13 21.34
N MET A 39 10.44 28.17 21.51
CA MET A 39 10.92 29.55 21.59
C MET A 39 11.83 29.77 22.81
N GLN A 40 11.46 29.23 23.98
CA GLN A 40 12.28 29.31 25.20
C GLN A 40 13.63 28.60 25.04
N LEU A 41 13.65 27.49 24.31
CA LEU A 41 14.87 26.72 24.05
C LEU A 41 15.70 27.26 22.87
N GLY A 42 15.22 28.29 22.16
CA GLY A 42 15.88 28.81 20.95
C GLY A 42 15.88 27.82 19.78
N VAL A 43 14.95 26.86 19.79
CA VAL A 43 14.87 25.77 18.81
C VAL A 43 13.90 26.16 17.69
N PRO A 44 14.27 25.97 16.40
CA PRO A 44 13.36 26.19 15.29
C PRO A 44 12.10 25.31 15.40
N CYS A 45 10.92 25.93 15.27
CA CYS A 45 9.63 25.26 15.32
C CYS A 45 8.84 25.57 14.06
N ILE A 46 8.54 24.56 13.24
CA ILE A 46 7.97 24.72 11.89
C ILE A 46 6.67 23.91 11.78
N ALA A 47 5.57 24.61 11.51
CA ALA A 47 4.30 23.98 11.17
C ALA A 47 4.26 23.67 9.66
N ILE A 48 4.57 22.42 9.27
CA ILE A 48 4.83 22.07 7.86
C ILE A 48 3.63 22.34 6.94
N LEU A 49 2.42 22.00 7.39
CA LEU A 49 1.23 22.04 6.53
C LEU A 49 0.50 23.38 6.53
N ASP A 50 0.83 24.28 7.46
CA ASP A 50 0.14 25.56 7.60
C ASP A 50 0.17 26.40 6.32
N PRO A 51 1.31 26.58 5.62
CA PRO A 51 1.33 27.40 4.39
C PRO A 51 0.39 26.86 3.31
N VAL A 52 0.31 25.53 3.16
CA VAL A 52 -0.56 24.86 2.20
C VAL A 52 -2.02 25.06 2.58
N ILE A 53 -2.37 24.79 3.84
CA ILE A 53 -3.74 24.93 4.33
C ILE A 53 -4.21 26.39 4.23
N HIS A 54 -3.38 27.35 4.63
CA HIS A 54 -3.68 28.79 4.51
C HIS A 54 -3.91 29.21 3.05
N THR A 55 -3.08 28.73 2.13
CA THR A 55 -3.21 29.02 0.70
C THR A 55 -4.54 28.49 0.16
N MET A 56 -4.91 27.26 0.51
CA MET A 56 -6.18 26.66 0.10
C MET A 56 -7.38 27.39 0.73
N ALA A 57 -7.33 27.70 2.02
CA ALA A 57 -8.38 28.42 2.74
C ALA A 57 -8.66 29.79 2.10
N ASN A 58 -7.60 30.54 1.78
CA ASN A 58 -7.70 31.83 1.10
C ASN A 58 -8.26 31.67 -0.33
N TYR A 59 -7.80 30.66 -1.07
CA TYR A 59 -8.25 30.40 -2.44
C TYR A 59 -9.75 30.06 -2.50
N PHE A 60 -10.23 29.24 -1.56
CA PHE A 60 -11.64 28.81 -1.51
C PHE A 60 -12.54 29.75 -0.70
N GLY A 61 -11.99 30.78 -0.04
CA GLY A 61 -12.76 31.71 0.80
C GLY A 61 -13.37 31.05 2.04
N VAL A 62 -12.74 30.01 2.58
CA VAL A 62 -13.25 29.24 3.72
C VAL A 62 -12.40 29.51 4.96
N GLU A 63 -13.06 29.77 6.09
CA GLU A 63 -12.36 29.88 7.37
C GLU A 63 -11.77 28.53 7.83
N MET A 64 -10.52 28.55 8.28
CA MET A 64 -9.90 27.38 8.89
C MET A 64 -10.56 27.05 10.23
N LYS A 65 -11.36 25.98 10.27
CA LYS A 65 -11.85 25.43 11.54
C LYS A 65 -10.78 24.54 12.15
N GLY A 66 -10.10 25.04 13.19
CA GLY A 66 -9.09 24.33 13.98
C GLY A 66 -9.66 23.21 14.88
N THR A 67 -10.58 22.39 14.35
CA THR A 67 -11.24 21.32 15.10
C THR A 67 -10.34 20.08 15.14
N PRO A 68 -9.77 19.72 16.29
CA PRO A 68 -9.02 18.47 16.42
C PRO A 68 -10.01 17.31 16.33
N GLY A 69 -9.71 16.33 15.47
CA GLY A 69 -10.48 15.08 15.45
C GLY A 69 -11.80 15.14 14.68
N LEU A 70 -11.81 15.74 13.49
CA LEU A 70 -12.77 15.40 12.41
C LEU A 70 -12.64 13.92 11.94
N GLN A 71 -12.35 12.99 12.86
CA GLN A 71 -12.26 11.55 12.64
C GLN A 71 -13.62 10.84 12.70
N HIS A 72 -14.75 11.56 12.69
CA HIS A 72 -16.08 10.95 12.87
C HIS A 72 -17.16 11.47 11.93
N ALA A 73 -16.82 11.80 10.69
CA ALA A 73 -17.75 11.53 9.61
C ALA A 73 -17.41 10.11 9.12
N LEU A 74 -18.06 9.11 9.71
CA LEU A 74 -18.02 7.72 9.23
C LEU A 74 -18.77 7.69 7.90
N ASP A 75 -18.13 8.24 6.87
CA ASP A 75 -18.69 8.35 5.53
C ASP A 75 -18.70 6.97 4.87
N ALA A 76 -19.62 6.75 3.92
CA ALA A 76 -19.71 5.51 3.14
C ALA A 76 -18.35 5.09 2.54
N GLU A 77 -17.48 6.06 2.25
CA GLU A 77 -16.12 5.83 1.79
C GLU A 77 -15.25 5.10 2.83
N TYR A 78 -15.37 5.43 4.12
CA TYR A 78 -14.65 4.72 5.18
C TYR A 78 -15.11 3.27 5.28
N PHE A 79 -16.42 3.02 5.25
CA PHE A 79 -16.96 1.67 5.27
C PHE A 79 -16.57 0.88 4.01
N GLY A 80 -16.57 1.52 2.84
CA GLY A 80 -16.08 0.91 1.60
C GLY A 80 -14.60 0.51 1.69
N ARG A 81 -13.75 1.36 2.27
CA ARG A 81 -12.34 1.03 2.53
C ARG A 81 -12.18 -0.10 3.54
N MET A 82 -12.98 -0.13 4.60
CA MET A 82 -12.96 -1.24 5.56
C MET A 82 -13.34 -2.56 4.89
N ASP A 83 -14.40 -2.56 4.07
CA ASP A 83 -14.84 -3.75 3.32
C ASP A 83 -13.76 -4.22 2.33
N ALA A 84 -13.14 -3.29 1.59
CA ALA A 84 -12.02 -3.59 0.69
C ALA A 84 -10.80 -4.16 1.44
N MET A 85 -10.49 -3.63 2.61
CA MET A 85 -9.39 -4.12 3.46
C MET A 85 -9.67 -5.52 4.00
N THR A 86 -10.89 -5.78 4.48
CA THR A 86 -11.31 -7.12 4.88
C THR A 86 -11.21 -8.09 3.71
N PHE A 87 -11.71 -7.70 2.53
CA PHE A 87 -11.62 -8.52 1.32
C PHE A 87 -10.17 -8.88 0.97
N ALA A 88 -9.28 -7.89 0.92
CA ALA A 88 -7.87 -8.11 0.58
C ALA A 88 -7.15 -9.02 1.59
N LEU A 89 -7.44 -8.86 2.89
CA LEU A 89 -6.88 -9.73 3.94
C LEU A 89 -7.37 -11.18 3.81
N THR A 90 -8.65 -11.39 3.52
CA THR A 90 -9.22 -12.73 3.33
C THR A 90 -8.65 -13.43 2.09
N HIS A 91 -8.24 -12.68 1.06
CA HIS A 91 -7.75 -13.22 -0.21
C HIS A 91 -6.22 -13.13 -0.39
N ASP A 92 -5.45 -12.81 0.65
CA ASP A 92 -3.99 -12.68 0.51
C ASP A 92 -3.26 -14.02 0.37
N ASP A 93 -3.77 -15.07 1.03
CA ASP A 93 -3.14 -16.39 1.06
C ASP A 93 -3.69 -17.36 -0.01
N GLY A 94 -4.54 -16.90 -0.93
CA GLY A 94 -5.10 -17.72 -2.01
C GLY A 94 -6.03 -18.87 -1.56
N GLN A 95 -6.37 -18.94 -0.27
CA GLN A 95 -7.16 -20.03 0.31
C GLN A 95 -8.67 -19.89 0.09
N HIS A 96 -9.13 -18.72 -0.35
CA HIS A 96 -10.54 -18.41 -0.58
C HIS A 96 -10.75 -18.00 -2.04
N CYS A 97 -11.02 -18.97 -2.91
CA CYS A 97 -11.32 -18.71 -4.33
C CYS A 97 -12.83 -18.53 -4.61
N SER A 98 -13.69 -18.84 -3.63
CA SER A 98 -15.15 -18.92 -3.80
C SER A 98 -15.85 -17.58 -4.04
N ASP A 99 -15.15 -16.45 -3.89
CA ASP A 99 -15.71 -15.09 -4.01
C ASP A 99 -14.89 -14.17 -4.95
N LEU A 100 -14.05 -14.73 -5.82
CA LEU A 100 -13.19 -13.93 -6.72
C LEU A 100 -13.95 -13.00 -7.66
N ALA A 101 -15.18 -13.36 -8.06
CA ALA A 101 -16.04 -12.51 -8.88
C ALA A 101 -16.49 -11.21 -8.17
N LYS A 102 -16.34 -11.11 -6.83
CA LYS A 102 -16.62 -9.88 -6.06
C LYS A 102 -15.41 -8.95 -5.98
N ALA A 103 -14.26 -9.37 -6.50
CA ALA A 103 -13.09 -8.50 -6.57
C ALA A 103 -13.30 -7.40 -7.62
N ASP A 104 -12.68 -6.26 -7.38
CA ASP A 104 -12.49 -5.23 -8.41
C ASP A 104 -11.28 -5.56 -9.27
N ILE A 105 -10.22 -6.05 -8.62
CA ILE A 105 -8.93 -6.32 -9.24
C ILE A 105 -8.38 -7.63 -8.69
N ILE A 106 -7.84 -8.47 -9.56
CA ILE A 106 -7.12 -9.69 -9.18
C ILE A 106 -5.67 -9.57 -9.64
N LEU A 107 -4.74 -9.68 -8.69
CA LEU A 107 -3.30 -9.67 -8.98
C LEU A 107 -2.80 -11.11 -9.05
N VAL A 108 -2.22 -11.47 -10.19
CA VAL A 108 -1.61 -12.79 -10.41
C VAL A 108 -0.10 -12.66 -10.54
N GLY A 109 0.63 -13.70 -10.18
CA GLY A 109 2.07 -13.77 -10.46
C GLY A 109 2.85 -14.58 -9.44
N VAL A 110 4.15 -14.69 -9.68
CA VAL A 110 5.05 -15.57 -8.92
C VAL A 110 5.29 -15.09 -7.49
N SER A 111 5.71 -15.96 -6.57
CA SER A 111 5.95 -15.56 -5.17
C SER A 111 6.96 -14.40 -5.10
N ARG A 112 6.70 -13.40 -4.24
CA ARG A 112 7.53 -12.19 -4.01
C ARG A 112 7.56 -11.13 -5.13
N THR A 113 6.53 -11.07 -5.96
CA THR A 113 6.25 -9.94 -6.89
C THR A 113 5.42 -8.80 -6.27
N SER A 114 5.50 -8.60 -4.95
CA SER A 114 4.81 -7.51 -4.24
C SER A 114 3.28 -7.52 -4.32
N LYS A 115 2.63 -8.64 -4.65
CA LYS A 115 1.15 -8.75 -4.70
C LYS A 115 0.48 -8.35 -3.38
N THR A 116 0.78 -9.04 -2.29
CA THR A 116 0.27 -8.73 -0.93
C THR A 116 0.30 -7.24 -0.56
N PRO A 117 1.47 -6.57 -0.54
CA PRO A 117 1.49 -5.14 -0.17
C PRO A 117 0.78 -4.26 -1.19
N THR A 118 0.70 -4.66 -2.46
CA THR A 118 -0.05 -3.92 -3.48
C THR A 118 -1.56 -4.08 -3.30
N CYS A 119 -2.06 -5.28 -3.00
CA CYS A 119 -3.47 -5.49 -2.66
C CYS A 119 -3.89 -4.65 -1.46
N MET A 120 -3.08 -4.64 -0.40
CA MET A 120 -3.34 -3.83 0.80
C MET A 120 -3.31 -2.32 0.50
N TYR A 121 -2.43 -1.87 -0.40
CA TYR A 121 -2.40 -0.47 -0.83
C TYR A 121 -3.66 -0.09 -1.61
N LEU A 122 -4.11 -0.94 -2.54
CA LEU A 122 -5.34 -0.76 -3.31
C LEU A 122 -6.58 -0.78 -2.40
N ALA A 123 -6.62 -1.67 -1.42
CA ALA A 123 -7.70 -1.76 -0.44
C ALA A 123 -7.80 -0.51 0.43
N ASN A 124 -6.68 0.10 0.83
CA ASN A 124 -6.67 1.41 1.51
C ASN A 124 -7.26 2.54 0.65
N ARG A 125 -7.34 2.36 -0.67
CA ARG A 125 -8.02 3.26 -1.63
C ARG A 125 -9.47 2.87 -1.89
N GLY A 126 -9.98 1.82 -1.25
CA GLY A 126 -11.36 1.35 -1.38
C GLY A 126 -11.58 0.29 -2.46
N ILE A 127 -10.51 -0.31 -3.00
CA ILE A 127 -10.58 -1.30 -4.08
C ILE A 127 -10.45 -2.72 -3.52
N LYS A 128 -11.42 -3.60 -3.82
CA LYS A 128 -11.39 -5.02 -3.47
C LYS A 128 -10.36 -5.76 -4.32
N ALA A 129 -9.15 -5.90 -3.80
CA ALA A 129 -8.05 -6.57 -4.49
C ALA A 129 -7.82 -7.99 -3.96
N ALA A 130 -7.78 -8.99 -4.84
CA ALA A 130 -7.42 -10.37 -4.51
C ALA A 130 -6.01 -10.73 -4.99
N ASN A 131 -5.30 -11.58 -4.24
CA ASN A 131 -3.96 -12.04 -4.57
C ASN A 131 -3.99 -13.53 -4.91
N ILE A 132 -3.74 -13.87 -6.19
CA ILE A 132 -3.67 -15.27 -6.63
C ILE A 132 -2.22 -15.61 -7.00
N PRO A 133 -1.55 -16.52 -6.27
CA PRO A 133 -0.21 -16.96 -6.61
C PRO A 133 -0.25 -17.80 -7.89
N VAL A 134 0.68 -17.52 -8.80
CA VAL A 134 0.97 -18.40 -9.94
C VAL A 134 2.14 -19.28 -9.57
N VAL A 135 1.90 -20.58 -9.44
CA VAL A 135 2.90 -21.58 -9.08
C VAL A 135 3.08 -22.54 -10.27
N PRO A 136 4.29 -22.68 -10.82
CA PRO A 136 4.60 -23.64 -11.89
C PRO A 136 4.10 -25.05 -11.57
N GLY A 137 3.43 -25.68 -12.53
CA GLY A 137 2.93 -27.06 -12.40
C GLY A 137 1.68 -27.23 -11.53
N CYS A 138 1.20 -26.18 -10.86
CA CYS A 138 -0.09 -26.19 -10.19
C CYS A 138 -1.17 -25.65 -11.14
N PRO A 139 -2.34 -26.32 -11.23
CA PRO A 139 -3.47 -25.76 -11.95
C PRO A 139 -3.91 -24.46 -11.27
N ILE A 140 -4.34 -23.51 -12.09
CA ILE A 140 -4.89 -22.25 -11.60
C ILE A 140 -6.36 -22.48 -11.25
N PRO A 141 -6.90 -21.83 -10.20
CA PRO A 141 -8.28 -22.04 -9.79
C PRO A 141 -9.25 -21.75 -10.93
N ASP A 142 -10.19 -22.67 -11.18
CA ASP A 142 -11.22 -22.49 -12.21
C ASP A 142 -12.05 -21.23 -11.95
N GLU A 143 -12.23 -20.86 -10.68
CA GLU A 143 -12.92 -19.64 -10.26
C GLU A 143 -12.23 -18.38 -10.78
N LEU A 144 -10.90 -18.39 -10.98
CA LEU A 144 -10.19 -17.25 -11.58
C LEU A 144 -10.54 -17.12 -13.06
N LEU A 145 -10.61 -18.24 -13.77
CA LEU A 145 -10.90 -18.29 -15.20
C LEU A 145 -12.37 -17.96 -15.50
N GLN A 146 -13.26 -18.26 -14.56
CA GLN A 146 -14.69 -18.00 -14.63
C GLN A 146 -15.11 -16.66 -14.02
N ALA A 147 -14.18 -15.94 -13.37
CA ALA A 147 -14.47 -14.65 -12.76
C ALA A 147 -14.76 -13.60 -13.86
N ASP A 148 -16.03 -13.34 -14.08
CA ASP A 148 -16.49 -12.26 -14.95
C ASP A 148 -16.64 -10.96 -14.15
N GLY A 149 -16.16 -9.85 -14.69
CA GLY A 149 -16.16 -8.54 -14.03
C GLY A 149 -14.81 -8.02 -13.54
N PRO A 150 -14.01 -8.73 -12.71
CA PRO A 150 -12.77 -8.18 -12.17
C PRO A 150 -11.71 -7.96 -13.24
N LEU A 151 -10.89 -6.91 -13.06
CA LEU A 151 -9.69 -6.73 -13.86
C LEU A 151 -8.57 -7.62 -13.35
N ILE A 152 -8.09 -8.54 -14.18
CA ILE A 152 -6.97 -9.43 -13.85
C ILE A 152 -5.66 -8.82 -14.37
N ILE A 153 -4.64 -8.71 -13.52
CA ILE A 153 -3.33 -8.13 -13.85
C ILE A 153 -2.20 -9.04 -13.36
N GLY A 154 -1.27 -9.34 -14.26
CA GLY A 154 -0.04 -10.07 -13.92
C GLY A 154 1.07 -9.16 -13.40
N LEU A 155 1.66 -9.51 -12.26
CA LEU A 155 2.88 -8.88 -11.75
C LEU A 155 4.09 -9.77 -12.02
N THR A 156 5.10 -9.17 -12.66
CA THR A 156 6.37 -9.84 -12.97
C THR A 156 7.56 -9.05 -12.42
N LYS A 157 8.70 -9.73 -12.26
CA LYS A 157 9.92 -9.15 -11.70
C LYS A 157 11.13 -9.75 -12.42
N ASP A 158 12.23 -9.01 -12.43
CA ASP A 158 13.52 -9.51 -12.86
C ASP A 158 13.95 -10.71 -12.02
N PRO A 159 14.38 -11.83 -12.65
CA PRO A 159 14.78 -13.04 -11.94
C PRO A 159 15.89 -12.82 -10.91
N ALA A 160 16.94 -12.05 -11.24
CA ALA A 160 18.06 -11.84 -10.34
C ALA A 160 17.64 -11.04 -9.10
N ARG A 161 16.80 -10.02 -9.28
CA ARG A 161 16.20 -9.27 -8.17
C ARG A 161 15.23 -10.12 -7.36
N LEU A 162 14.47 -11.01 -7.99
CA LEU A 162 13.54 -11.89 -7.31
C LEU A 162 14.28 -12.88 -6.40
N VAL A 163 15.36 -13.48 -6.89
CA VAL A 163 16.25 -14.34 -6.09
C VAL A 163 16.78 -13.61 -4.87
N GLN A 164 17.28 -12.38 -5.02
CA GLN A 164 17.76 -11.57 -3.89
C GLN A 164 16.67 -11.37 -2.82
N VAL A 165 15.44 -11.05 -3.24
CA VAL A 165 14.31 -10.87 -2.31
C VAL A 165 13.95 -12.17 -1.60
N ARG A 166 13.94 -13.29 -2.33
CA ARG A 166 13.63 -14.62 -1.77
C ARG A 166 14.71 -15.10 -0.80
N GLN A 167 15.99 -14.89 -1.12
CA GLN A 167 17.12 -15.17 -0.23
C GLN A 167 17.02 -14.36 1.08
N ASN A 168 16.72 -13.07 0.98
CA ASN A 168 16.53 -12.23 2.17
C ASN A 168 15.37 -12.73 3.04
N ARG A 169 14.27 -13.18 2.42
CA ARG A 169 13.15 -13.76 3.17
C ARG A 169 13.52 -15.07 3.85
N LEU A 170 14.22 -15.97 3.17
CA LEU A 170 14.65 -17.25 3.76
C LEU A 170 15.53 -17.02 4.98
N ARG A 171 16.50 -16.11 4.89
CA ARG A 171 17.37 -15.74 6.03
C ARG A 171 16.61 -15.23 7.25
N MET A 172 15.41 -14.65 7.07
CA MET A 172 14.57 -14.19 8.17
C MET A 172 13.75 -15.32 8.81
N LEU A 173 13.52 -16.42 8.10
CA LEU A 173 12.67 -17.52 8.53
C LEU A 173 13.47 -18.71 9.06
N THR A 174 14.67 -18.94 8.54
CA THR A 174 15.54 -20.07 8.86
C THR A 174 16.99 -19.59 8.90
N ASP A 175 17.75 -20.05 9.90
CA ASP A 175 19.20 -19.78 10.02
C ASP A 175 20.04 -20.58 9.00
N ASP A 176 19.38 -21.50 8.27
CA ASP A 176 20.00 -22.40 7.31
C ASP A 176 20.01 -21.83 5.88
N ARG A 177 21.18 -21.90 5.24
CA ARG A 177 21.38 -21.59 3.81
C ARG A 177 21.09 -22.80 2.93
N GLN A 178 19.87 -23.33 2.96
CA GLN A 178 19.51 -24.39 2.04
C GLN A 178 19.32 -23.83 0.61
N GLU A 179 20.13 -24.34 -0.32
CA GLU A 179 19.92 -24.13 -1.75
C GLU A 179 18.64 -24.89 -2.16
N THR A 180 17.59 -24.14 -2.42
CA THR A 180 16.30 -24.66 -2.88
C THR A 180 15.98 -24.05 -4.23
N ASP A 181 15.14 -24.71 -5.02
CA ASP A 181 14.65 -24.19 -6.30
C ASP A 181 13.99 -22.81 -6.15
N TYR A 182 13.50 -22.49 -4.95
CA TYR A 182 12.95 -21.18 -4.60
C TYR A 182 13.94 -20.02 -4.81
N VAL A 183 15.25 -20.26 -4.69
CA VAL A 183 16.32 -19.27 -4.90
C VAL A 183 17.29 -19.62 -6.03
N ASN A 184 17.06 -20.72 -6.75
CA ASN A 184 17.84 -21.07 -7.94
C ASN A 184 17.47 -20.14 -9.11
N LEU A 185 18.47 -19.49 -9.71
CA LEU A 185 18.23 -18.49 -10.75
C LEU A 185 17.55 -19.04 -12.01
N GLU A 186 17.94 -20.25 -12.46
CA GLU A 186 17.36 -20.85 -13.66
C GLU A 186 15.92 -21.32 -13.40
N ALA A 187 15.67 -21.94 -12.24
CA ALA A 187 14.31 -22.31 -11.84
C ALA A 187 13.40 -21.07 -11.72
N VAL A 188 13.90 -19.99 -11.13
CA VAL A 188 13.15 -18.72 -11.01
C VAL A 188 12.91 -18.07 -12.38
N ARG A 189 13.86 -18.16 -13.31
CA ARG A 189 13.67 -17.69 -14.69
C ARG A 189 12.55 -18.46 -15.38
N GLU A 190 12.55 -19.77 -15.24
CA GLU A 190 11.52 -20.62 -15.82
C GLU A 190 10.15 -20.33 -15.20
N GLU A 191 10.08 -20.22 -13.87
CA GLU A 191 8.88 -19.83 -13.13
C GLU A 191 8.29 -18.51 -13.64
N ILE A 192 9.12 -17.46 -13.78
CA ILE A 192 8.68 -16.17 -14.32
C ILE A 192 8.22 -16.29 -15.77
N ALA A 193 8.93 -17.06 -16.60
CA ALA A 193 8.59 -17.24 -18.00
C ALA A 193 7.23 -17.94 -18.17
N GLN A 194 6.95 -18.97 -17.37
CA GLN A 194 5.67 -19.67 -17.37
C GLN A 194 4.53 -18.75 -16.93
N ALA A 195 4.71 -17.99 -15.83
CA ALA A 195 3.70 -17.04 -15.37
C ALA A 195 3.41 -15.93 -16.39
N ARG A 196 4.44 -15.44 -17.11
CA ARG A 196 4.26 -14.46 -18.19
C ARG A 196 3.47 -15.04 -19.35
N ARG A 197 3.80 -16.26 -19.81
CA ARG A 197 3.06 -16.93 -20.89
C ARG A 197 1.59 -17.08 -20.54
N PHE A 198 1.30 -17.51 -19.31
CA PHE A 198 -0.07 -17.66 -18.83
C PHE A 198 -0.87 -16.36 -18.93
N CYS A 199 -0.30 -15.23 -18.48
CA CYS A 199 -0.98 -13.93 -18.59
C CYS A 199 -1.20 -13.53 -20.05
N VAL A 200 -0.22 -13.79 -20.94
CA VAL A 200 -0.34 -13.47 -22.37
C VAL A 200 -1.41 -14.31 -23.05
N GLU A 201 -1.49 -15.61 -22.74
CA GLU A 201 -2.50 -16.54 -23.28
C GLU A 201 -3.93 -16.10 -22.94
N HIS A 202 -4.12 -15.49 -21.77
CA HIS A 202 -5.43 -14.99 -21.31
C HIS A 202 -5.65 -13.50 -21.59
N GLY A 203 -4.70 -12.83 -22.27
CA GLY A 203 -4.80 -11.41 -22.60
C GLY A 203 -4.70 -10.46 -21.39
N TRP A 204 -4.15 -10.91 -20.27
CA TRP A 204 -4.05 -10.10 -19.06
C TRP A 204 -2.83 -9.17 -19.10
N PRO A 205 -2.98 -7.88 -18.78
CA PRO A 205 -1.88 -6.93 -18.76
C PRO A 205 -0.80 -7.34 -17.74
N LEU A 206 0.46 -7.16 -18.13
CA LEU A 206 1.63 -7.46 -17.32
C LEU A 206 2.31 -6.16 -16.84
N ILE A 207 2.60 -6.09 -15.55
CA ILE A 207 3.35 -4.99 -14.94
C ILE A 207 4.67 -5.51 -14.36
N ASP A 208 5.77 -4.93 -14.81
CA ASP A 208 7.09 -5.18 -14.24
C ASP A 208 7.32 -4.32 -12.98
N VAL A 209 7.43 -4.98 -11.82
CA VAL A 209 7.59 -4.35 -10.51
C VAL A 209 9.04 -4.29 -10.02
N THR A 210 10.02 -4.60 -10.88
CA THR A 210 11.43 -4.75 -10.49
C THR A 210 12.03 -3.54 -9.79
N ARG A 211 11.71 -2.34 -10.28
CA ARG A 211 12.22 -1.06 -9.77
C ARG A 211 11.10 -0.07 -9.46
N ARG A 212 9.87 -0.58 -9.28
CA ARG A 212 8.70 0.24 -8.97
C ARG A 212 8.40 0.17 -7.48
N SER A 213 7.97 1.28 -6.91
CA SER A 213 7.37 1.28 -5.59
C SER A 213 5.97 0.64 -5.62
N ILE A 214 5.41 0.39 -4.44
CA ILE A 214 4.04 -0.12 -4.32
C ILE A 214 3.06 0.93 -4.85
N GLU A 215 3.30 2.21 -4.54
CA GLU A 215 2.51 3.36 -4.99
C GLU A 215 2.51 3.49 -6.52
N GLU A 216 3.68 3.38 -7.17
CA GLU A 216 3.79 3.47 -8.64
C GLU A 216 3.10 2.29 -9.34
N THR A 217 3.23 1.09 -8.75
CA THR A 217 2.57 -0.12 -9.24
C THR A 217 1.06 0.04 -9.11
N ALA A 218 0.57 0.46 -7.95
CA ALA A 218 -0.85 0.70 -7.70
C ALA A 218 -1.43 1.81 -8.60
N ALA A 219 -0.68 2.89 -8.85
CA ALA A 219 -1.10 3.94 -9.78
C ALA A 219 -1.29 3.41 -11.20
N THR A 220 -0.38 2.54 -11.65
CA THR A 220 -0.49 1.88 -12.96
C THR A 220 -1.72 0.96 -13.00
N ILE A 221 -1.93 0.17 -11.95
CA ILE A 221 -3.10 -0.73 -11.80
C ILE A 221 -4.41 0.06 -11.83
N MET A 222 -4.51 1.15 -11.05
CA MET A 222 -5.71 1.99 -11.03
C MET A 222 -5.99 2.63 -12.39
N SER A 223 -4.96 2.94 -13.18
CA SER A 223 -5.14 3.42 -14.56
C SER A 223 -5.69 2.35 -15.51
N TYR A 224 -5.29 1.08 -15.36
CA TYR A 224 -5.95 -0.02 -16.07
C TYR A 224 -7.38 -0.21 -15.60
N TYR A 225 -7.61 -0.18 -14.29
CA TYR A 225 -8.94 -0.37 -13.71
C TYR A 225 -9.93 0.73 -14.15
N ALA A 226 -9.50 1.98 -14.20
CA ALA A 226 -10.32 3.09 -14.68
C ALA A 226 -10.76 2.91 -16.15
N ARG A 227 -9.89 2.34 -17.01
CA ARG A 227 -10.24 2.01 -18.41
C ARG A 227 -11.21 0.82 -18.48
N HIS A 228 -10.96 -0.20 -17.67
CA HIS A 228 -11.81 -1.39 -17.56
C HIS A 228 -13.25 -1.05 -17.18
N ILE A 229 -13.46 -0.20 -16.17
CA ILE A 229 -14.80 0.26 -15.76
C ILE A 229 -15.40 1.31 -16.73
N GLY A 230 -14.54 2.04 -17.45
CA GLY A 230 -14.91 3.10 -18.39
C GLY A 230 -15.34 2.58 -19.78
N GLY A 231 -15.14 1.30 -20.07
CA GLY A 231 -15.59 0.67 -21.31
C GLY A 231 -14.74 0.97 -22.55
N GLU A 232 -13.51 1.47 -22.40
CA GLU A 232 -12.58 1.60 -23.53
C GLU A 232 -11.69 0.35 -23.63
N PRO A 233 -11.64 -0.31 -24.81
CA PRO A 233 -10.86 -1.54 -25.04
C PRO A 233 -9.33 -1.34 -24.94
#